data_AF-N8VUR7-F1
#
_entry.id   AF-N8VUR7-F1
#
_cell.length_a   1.000
_cell.length_b   1.000
_cell.length_c   1.000
_cell.angle_alpha   90.00
_cell.angle_beta   90.00
_cell.angle_gamma   90.00
#
_symmetry.space_group_name_H-M   'P 1'
#
loop_
_entity.id
_entity.type
_entity.pdbx_description
1 polymer ?
#
loop_
_entity_poly.entity_id
_entity_poly.type
_entity_poly.pdbx_seq_one_letter_code
_entity_poly.pdbx_strand_id
1 'polypeptide(L)'
;MVSGLYHEAGFEGVTLTQKALESQIGSWGGGLLAIILFLFAFTSIIGNYAYAESNVQFINNNPKIMLVFRILVLVMVYFGAITSVPLVWSMADLSMGLMATINLIAILLLTPIALILLKDYTSQLKKGIKEPEFKIDQYPELKKKVGSDIW
;
A
#
# COMPACT_ATOMS: atom_id res chain seq x y z
N MET A 1 -29.38 18.92 -17.50
CA MET A 1 -28.64 18.40 -18.66
C MET A 1 -27.15 18.48 -18.34
N VAL A 2 -26.65 17.50 -17.59
CA VAL A 2 -25.27 17.43 -17.08
C VAL A 2 -24.78 16.03 -17.42
N SER A 3 -23.91 15.89 -18.43
CA SER A 3 -23.07 14.70 -18.67
C SER A 3 -22.27 14.73 -19.99
N GLY A 4 -22.44 15.72 -20.86
CA GLY A 4 -21.83 15.71 -22.20
C GLY A 4 -20.35 16.09 -22.31
N LEU A 5 -19.68 16.52 -21.24
CA LEU A 5 -18.29 17.01 -21.30
C LEU A 5 -17.23 15.96 -20.93
N TYR A 6 -17.62 14.71 -20.67
CA TYR A 6 -16.67 13.65 -20.30
C TYR A 6 -15.98 12.97 -21.48
N HIS A 7 -16.34 13.32 -22.72
CA HIS A 7 -15.83 12.61 -23.89
C HIS A 7 -14.67 13.30 -24.63
N GLU A 8 -14.28 14.52 -24.23
CA GLU A 8 -13.16 15.26 -24.86
C GLU A 8 -12.10 15.77 -23.88
N ALA A 9 -12.12 15.32 -22.63
CA ALA A 9 -11.08 15.69 -21.68
C ALA A 9 -9.90 14.71 -21.78
N GLY A 10 -9.10 14.84 -22.83
CA GLY A 10 -7.69 14.38 -22.83
C GLY A 10 -6.80 15.13 -21.82
N PHE A 11 -7.41 15.70 -20.77
CA PHE A 11 -6.75 16.39 -19.68
C PHE A 11 -6.73 15.42 -18.49
N GLU A 12 -5.57 14.83 -18.27
CA GLU A 12 -5.24 13.96 -17.12
C GLU A 12 -5.78 14.58 -15.82
N GLY A 13 -6.36 13.76 -14.94
CA GLY A 13 -7.26 14.21 -13.85
C GLY A 13 -6.78 15.40 -12.99
N VAL A 14 -5.47 15.60 -12.85
CA VAL A 14 -4.88 16.78 -12.18
C VAL A 14 -5.26 18.09 -12.87
N THR A 15 -5.22 18.15 -14.20
CA THR A 15 -5.60 19.35 -14.97
C THR A 15 -7.10 19.63 -14.88
N LEU A 16 -7.93 18.59 -14.75
CA LEU A 16 -9.37 18.74 -14.53
C LEU A 16 -9.65 19.33 -13.13
N THR A 17 -9.00 18.80 -12.10
CA THR A 17 -9.11 19.34 -10.73
C THR A 17 -8.58 20.77 -10.67
N GLN A 18 -7.48 21.07 -11.38
CA GLN A 18 -6.93 22.41 -11.46
C GLN A 18 -7.93 23.40 -12.08
N LYS A 19 -8.50 23.08 -13.25
CA LYS A 19 -9.51 23.95 -13.90
C LYS A 19 -10.77 24.11 -13.06
N ALA A 20 -11.23 23.04 -12.39
CA ALA A 20 -12.37 23.12 -11.49
C ALA A 20 -12.08 24.03 -10.29
N LEU A 21 -10.88 23.94 -9.71
CA LEU A 21 -10.46 24.77 -8.59
C LEU A 21 -10.29 26.24 -8.98
N GLU A 22 -9.70 26.51 -10.14
CA GLU A 22 -9.58 27.86 -10.71
C GLU A 22 -10.95 28.50 -10.94
N SER A 23 -11.95 27.72 -11.37
CA SER A 23 -13.32 28.21 -11.57
C SER A 23 -14.06 28.58 -10.27
N GLN A 24 -13.68 27.98 -9.14
CA GLN A 24 -14.36 28.16 -7.84
C GLN A 24 -13.64 29.14 -6.91
N ILE A 25 -12.31 29.13 -6.91
CA ILE A 25 -11.49 29.84 -5.91
C ILE A 25 -10.65 30.95 -6.58
N GLY A 26 -10.59 31.00 -7.91
CA GLY A 26 -9.83 31.97 -8.69
C GLY A 26 -8.45 31.47 -9.12
N SER A 27 -7.72 32.28 -9.88
CA SER A 27 -6.46 31.90 -10.56
C SER A 27 -5.30 31.48 -9.65
N TRP A 28 -5.36 31.79 -8.35
CA TRP A 28 -4.37 31.35 -7.37
C TRP A 28 -4.56 29.88 -6.92
N GLY A 29 -5.72 29.29 -7.19
CA GLY A 29 -6.04 27.91 -6.81
C GLY A 29 -5.11 26.87 -7.44
N GLY A 30 -4.72 27.06 -8.70
CA GLY A 30 -3.82 26.14 -9.39
C GLY A 30 -2.42 26.05 -8.74
N GLY A 31 -1.86 27.18 -8.32
CA GLY A 31 -0.57 27.22 -7.63
C GLY A 31 -0.60 26.54 -6.25
N LEU A 32 -1.68 26.77 -5.49
CA LEU A 32 -1.89 26.12 -4.19
C LEU A 32 -2.03 24.59 -4.35
N LEU A 33 -2.82 24.14 -5.33
CA LEU A 33 -2.99 22.71 -5.62
C LEU A 33 -1.67 22.04 -5.99
N ALA A 34 -0.84 22.69 -6.81
CA ALA A 34 0.48 22.18 -7.17
C ALA A 34 1.39 21.97 -5.94
N ILE A 35 1.39 22.92 -4.99
CA ILE A 35 2.15 22.79 -3.72
C ILE A 35 1.63 21.63 -2.88
N ILE A 36 0.31 21.49 -2.76
CA ILE A 36 -0.31 20.39 -1.99
C ILE A 36 0.04 19.04 -2.61
N LEU A 37 -0.10 18.90 -3.93
CA LEU A 37 0.22 17.67 -4.65
C LEU A 37 1.70 17.32 -4.55
N PHE A 38 2.58 18.33 -4.62
CA PHE A 38 4.02 18.13 -4.42
C PHE A 38 4.32 17.58 -3.03
N LEU A 39 3.79 18.22 -1.98
CA LEU A 39 4.00 17.76 -0.60
C LEU A 39 3.43 16.36 -0.37
N PHE A 40 2.24 16.08 -0.91
CA PHE A 40 1.58 14.78 -0.79
C PHE A 40 2.34 13.67 -1.52
N ALA A 41 2.80 13.93 -2.75
CA ALA A 41 3.61 12.97 -3.50
C ALA A 41 4.96 12.74 -2.80
N PHE A 42 5.60 13.80 -2.31
CA PHE A 42 6.87 13.72 -1.60
C PHE A 42 6.78 12.87 -0.32
N THR A 43 5.79 13.10 0.53
CA THR A 43 5.59 12.30 1.75
C THR A 43 5.25 10.86 1.43
N SER A 44 4.45 10.62 0.38
CA SER A 44 4.11 9.27 -0.08
C SER A 44 5.34 8.49 -0.57
N ILE A 45 6.24 9.14 -1.30
CA ILE A 45 7.50 8.53 -1.77
C ILE A 45 8.38 8.16 -0.57
N ILE A 46 8.55 9.08 0.39
CA ILE A 46 9.36 8.81 1.60
C ILE A 46 8.77 7.67 2.42
N GLY A 47 7.45 7.65 2.61
CA GLY A 47 6.76 6.58 3.31
C GLY A 47 7.03 5.21 2.66
N ASN A 48 6.81 5.10 1.35
CA ASN A 48 7.07 3.86 0.60
C ASN A 48 8.55 3.46 0.62
N TYR A 49 9.46 4.44 0.54
CA TYR A 49 10.89 4.20 0.66
C TYR A 49 11.25 3.60 2.04
N ALA A 50 10.72 4.14 3.14
CA ALA A 50 11.01 3.64 4.49
C ALA A 50 10.49 2.20 4.70
N TYR A 51 9.30 1.89 4.18
CA TYR A 51 8.77 0.52 4.18
C TYR A 51 9.67 -0.44 3.39
N ALA A 52 10.07 -0.05 2.19
CA ALA A 52 10.92 -0.88 1.34
C ALA A 52 12.35 -1.02 1.90
N GLU A 53 12.90 0.02 2.51
CA GLU A 53 14.20 -0.01 3.20
C GLU A 53 14.18 -1.03 4.35
N SER A 54 13.11 -1.05 5.14
CA SER A 54 12.92 -2.02 6.22
C SER A 54 12.85 -3.46 5.70
N ASN A 55 12.11 -3.69 4.61
CA ASN A 55 12.01 -5.01 3.97
C ASN A 55 13.36 -5.47 3.39
N VAL A 56 14.12 -4.56 2.75
CA VAL A 56 15.44 -4.86 2.20
C VAL A 56 16.44 -5.16 3.31
N GLN A 57 16.43 -4.40 4.41
CA GLN A 57 17.27 -4.66 5.59
C GLN A 57 16.97 -6.02 6.22
N PHE A 58 15.69 -6.40 6.29
CA PHE A 58 15.26 -7.71 6.79
C PHE A 58 15.82 -8.87 5.94
N ILE A 59 15.81 -8.72 4.61
CA ILE A 59 16.33 -9.75 3.69
C ILE A 59 17.87 -9.77 3.68
N ASN A 60 18.51 -8.60 3.65
CA ASN A 60 19.97 -8.49 3.59
C ASN A 60 20.45 -7.14 4.11
N ASN A 61 21.10 -7.13 5.27
CA ASN A 61 21.59 -5.91 5.92
C ASN A 61 22.92 -5.39 5.35
N ASN A 62 23.14 -5.52 4.04
CA ASN A 62 24.38 -5.09 3.39
C ASN A 62 24.32 -3.61 2.95
N PRO A 63 25.26 -2.75 3.38
CA PRO A 63 25.26 -1.33 3.02
C PRO A 63 25.34 -1.07 1.51
N LYS A 64 25.95 -1.98 0.72
CA LYS A 64 26.02 -1.84 -0.74
C LYS A 64 24.65 -2.03 -1.40
N ILE A 65 23.85 -2.96 -0.90
CA ILE A 65 22.49 -3.22 -1.40
C ILE A 65 21.58 -2.03 -1.07
N MET A 66 21.74 -1.45 0.13
CA MET A 66 21.05 -0.22 0.53
C MET A 66 21.32 0.94 -0.42
N LEU A 67 22.58 1.12 -0.82
CA LEU A 67 22.99 2.20 -1.72
C LEU A 67 22.43 1.99 -3.12
N VAL A 68 22.47 0.77 -3.65
CA VAL A 68 21.86 0.44 -4.95
C VAL A 68 20.34 0.67 -4.90
N PHE A 69 19.68 0.26 -3.82
CA PHE A 69 18.24 0.47 -3.63
C PHE A 69 17.88 1.97 -3.64
N ARG A 70 18.63 2.81 -2.92
CA ARG A 70 18.44 4.28 -2.92
C ARG A 70 18.55 4.87 -4.33
N ILE A 71 19.57 4.46 -5.08
CA ILE A 71 19.75 4.92 -6.47
C ILE A 71 18.57 4.49 -7.34
N LEU A 72 18.12 3.24 -7.23
CA LEU A 72 16.97 2.74 -7.99
C LEU A 72 15.69 3.53 -7.70
N VAL A 73 15.41 3.87 -6.44
CA VAL A 73 14.23 4.66 -6.07
C VAL A 73 14.30 6.05 -6.70
N LEU A 74 15.46 6.72 -6.66
CA LEU A 74 15.62 8.03 -7.31
C LEU A 74 15.43 7.95 -8.83
N VAL A 75 15.96 6.92 -9.47
CA VAL A 75 15.76 6.68 -10.91
C VAL A 75 14.29 6.43 -11.23
N MET A 76 13.57 5.68 -10.40
CA MET A 76 12.13 5.42 -10.57
C MET A 76 11.28 6.68 -10.39
N VAL A 77 11.62 7.54 -9.42
CA VAL A 77 10.94 8.84 -9.24
C VAL A 77 11.16 9.73 -10.46
N TYR A 78 12.40 9.81 -10.97
CA TYR A 78 12.70 10.56 -12.18
C TYR A 78 11.96 9.98 -13.40
N PHE A 79 11.97 8.65 -13.55
CA PHE A 79 11.27 7.95 -14.62
C PHE A 79 9.76 8.22 -14.58
N GLY A 80 9.15 8.21 -13.39
CA GLY A 80 7.75 8.55 -13.20
C GLY A 80 7.41 9.99 -13.60
N ALA A 81 8.35 10.93 -13.44
CA ALA A 81 8.15 12.33 -13.81
C ALA A 81 8.22 12.60 -15.33
N ILE A 82 8.91 11.75 -16.10
CA ILE A 82 9.06 11.89 -17.57
C ILE A 82 8.15 10.97 -18.37
N THR A 83 7.53 9.98 -17.72
CA THR A 83 6.67 8.97 -18.36
C THR A 83 5.24 9.50 -18.50
N SER A 84 4.50 9.03 -19.50
CA SER A 84 3.09 9.39 -19.67
C SER A 84 2.23 8.85 -18.52
N VAL A 85 1.27 9.66 -18.05
CA VAL A 85 0.40 9.30 -16.93
C VAL A 85 -0.35 7.98 -17.17
N PRO A 86 -0.90 7.68 -18.37
CA PRO A 86 -1.56 6.40 -18.63
C PRO A 86 -0.64 5.18 -18.46
N LEU A 87 0.65 5.31 -18.83
CA LEU A 87 1.61 4.22 -18.67
C LEU A 87 1.94 4.00 -17.18
N VAL A 88 2.10 5.07 -16.40
CA VAL A 88 2.30 4.99 -14.95
C VAL A 88 1.12 4.29 -14.28
N TRP A 89 -0.12 4.66 -14.63
CA TRP A 89 -1.31 3.98 -14.12
C TRP A 89 -1.35 2.49 -14.51
N SER A 90 -1.04 2.17 -15.77
CA SER A 90 -1.01 0.76 -16.23
C SER A 90 0.01 -0.09 -15.46
N MET A 91 1.19 0.48 -15.16
CA MET A 91 2.22 -0.19 -14.37
C MET A 91 1.82 -0.31 -12.88
N ALA A 92 1.16 0.72 -12.34
CA ALA A 92 0.63 0.69 -10.98
C ALA A 92 -0.47 -0.36 -10.83
N ASP A 93 -1.41 -0.45 -11.78
CA ASP A 93 -2.50 -1.42 -11.79
C ASP A 93 -1.97 -2.85 -11.90
N LEU A 94 -0.97 -3.08 -12.75
CA LEU A 94 -0.29 -4.39 -12.86
C LEU A 94 0.36 -4.79 -11.53
N SER A 95 1.10 -3.86 -10.92
CA SER A 95 1.80 -4.09 -9.64
C SER A 95 0.81 -4.33 -8.50
N MET A 96 -0.28 -3.55 -8.44
CA MET A 96 -1.34 -3.70 -7.46
C MET A 96 -2.07 -5.04 -7.63
N GLY A 97 -2.36 -5.44 -8.87
CA GLY A 97 -2.96 -6.73 -9.19
C GLY A 97 -2.10 -7.90 -8.72
N LEU A 98 -0.78 -7.84 -8.95
CA LEU A 98 0.16 -8.86 -8.47
C LEU A 98 0.19 -8.94 -6.94
N MET A 99 0.31 -7.79 -6.27
CA MET A 99 0.31 -7.71 -4.80
C MET A 99 -0.99 -8.25 -4.20
N ALA A 100 -2.14 -7.84 -4.76
CA ALA A 100 -3.45 -8.31 -4.34
C ALA A 100 -3.60 -9.82 -4.54
N THR A 101 -3.10 -10.37 -5.65
CA THR A 101 -3.15 -11.81 -5.94
C THR A 101 -2.32 -12.61 -4.94
N ILE A 102 -1.09 -12.18 -4.65
CA ILE A 102 -0.22 -12.85 -3.67
C ILE A 102 -0.87 -12.82 -2.28
N ASN A 103 -1.35 -11.65 -1.84
CA ASN A 103 -2.01 -11.50 -0.54
C ASN A 103 -3.30 -12.32 -0.45
N LEU A 104 -4.10 -12.37 -1.51
CA LEU A 104 -5.31 -13.16 -1.55
C LEU A 104 -5.00 -14.65 -1.40
N ILE A 105 -4.01 -15.17 -2.13
CA ILE A 105 -3.58 -16.57 -2.00
C ILE A 105 -3.09 -16.85 -0.57
N ALA A 106 -2.28 -15.96 0.01
CA ALA A 106 -1.80 -16.11 1.39
C ALA A 106 -2.97 -16.13 2.39
N ILE A 107 -3.95 -15.25 2.25
CA ILE A 107 -5.15 -15.23 3.11
C ILE A 107 -5.96 -16.53 2.94
N LEU A 108 -6.13 -17.04 1.72
CA LEU A 108 -6.83 -18.30 1.49
C LEU A 108 -6.13 -19.48 2.16
N LEU A 109 -4.79 -19.53 2.10
CA LEU A 109 -4.00 -20.56 2.79
C LEU A 109 -4.05 -20.42 4.32
N LEU A 110 -4.10 -19.19 4.84
CA LEU A 110 -4.18 -18.90 6.28
C LEU A 110 -5.60 -18.97 6.84
N THR A 111 -6.64 -18.96 6.00
CA THR A 111 -8.05 -19.01 6.38
C THR A 111 -8.36 -20.10 7.42
N PRO A 112 -7.94 -21.38 7.28
CA PRO A 112 -8.22 -22.39 8.30
C PRO A 112 -7.61 -22.05 9.66
N ILE A 113 -6.42 -21.46 9.70
CA ILE A 113 -5.74 -21.05 10.94
C ILE A 113 -6.45 -19.85 11.56
N ALA A 114 -6.80 -18.86 10.74
CA ALA A 114 -7.54 -17.68 11.17
C ALA A 114 -8.92 -18.03 11.75
N LEU A 115 -9.63 -19.02 11.19
CA LEU A 115 -10.91 -19.49 11.73
C LEU A 115 -10.76 -20.20 13.08
N ILE A 116 -9.68 -20.95 13.31
CA ILE A 116 -9.39 -21.57 14.60
C ILE A 116 -9.15 -20.49 15.66
N LEU A 117 -8.28 -19.52 15.35
CA LEU A 117 -8.00 -18.37 16.21
C LEU A 117 -9.25 -17.57 16.53
N LEU A 118 -10.08 -17.28 15.51
CA LEU A 118 -11.31 -16.53 15.67
C LEU A 118 -12.32 -17.28 16.56
N LYS A 119 -12.44 -18.59 16.38
CA LYS A 119 -13.33 -19.44 17.19
C LYS A 119 -12.87 -19.51 18.64
N ASP A 120 -11.57 -19.64 18.87
CA ASP A 120 -10.97 -19.62 20.20
C ASP A 120 -11.23 -18.29 20.90
N TYR A 121 -10.87 -17.18 20.25
CA TYR A 121 -11.10 -15.82 20.74
C TYR A 121 -12.57 -15.58 21.09
N THR A 122 -13.48 -15.96 20.19
CA THR A 122 -14.93 -15.82 20.41
C THR A 122 -15.41 -16.71 21.56
N SER A 123 -14.84 -17.90 21.75
CA SER A 123 -15.18 -18.79 22.87
C SER A 123 -14.74 -18.20 24.21
N GLN A 124 -13.54 -17.60 24.27
CA GLN A 124 -13.02 -16.94 25.46
C GLN A 124 -13.89 -15.74 25.87
N LEU A 125 -14.28 -14.90 24.89
CA LEU A 125 -15.20 -13.79 25.14
C LEU A 125 -16.56 -14.26 25.66
N LYS A 126 -17.14 -15.33 25.08
CA LYS A 126 -18.41 -15.91 25.55
C LYS A 126 -18.32 -16.49 26.97
N LYS A 127 -17.13 -16.89 27.42
CA LYS A 127 -16.86 -17.34 28.79
C LYS A 127 -16.67 -16.18 29.78
N GLY A 128 -16.78 -14.93 29.34
CA GLY A 128 -16.64 -13.75 30.19
C GLY A 128 -15.19 -13.38 30.50
N ILE A 129 -14.22 -13.93 29.76
CA ILE A 129 -12.81 -13.57 29.90
C ILE A 129 -12.62 -12.16 29.32
N LYS A 130 -12.19 -11.20 30.16
CA LYS A 130 -11.98 -9.80 29.75
C LYS A 130 -10.77 -9.64 28.82
N GLU A 131 -9.77 -10.48 28.98
CA GLU A 131 -8.52 -10.46 28.20
C GLU A 131 -8.29 -11.86 27.59
N PRO A 132 -8.79 -12.11 26.38
CA PRO A 132 -8.58 -13.38 25.70
C PRO A 132 -7.10 -13.58 25.35
N GLU A 133 -6.52 -14.71 25.77
CA GLU A 133 -5.14 -15.07 25.46
C GLU A 133 -5.11 -16.34 24.62
N PHE A 134 -4.50 -16.28 23.44
CA PHE A 134 -4.31 -17.47 22.61
C PHE A 134 -3.12 -18.28 23.12
N LYS A 135 -3.37 -19.51 23.58
CA LYS A 135 -2.33 -20.43 24.04
C LYS A 135 -2.09 -21.52 23.00
N ILE A 136 -0.96 -21.42 22.28
CA ILE A 136 -0.61 -22.36 21.20
C ILE A 136 -0.53 -23.82 21.67
N ASP A 137 -0.20 -24.05 22.95
CA ASP A 137 -0.13 -25.38 23.56
C ASP A 137 -1.47 -26.13 23.58
N GLN A 138 -2.59 -25.40 23.49
CA GLN A 138 -3.93 -25.99 23.46
C GLN A 138 -4.33 -26.49 22.06
N TYR A 139 -3.53 -26.19 21.03
CA TYR A 139 -3.79 -26.50 19.63
C TYR A 139 -2.61 -27.29 19.00
N PRO A 140 -2.51 -28.61 19.25
CA PRO A 140 -1.39 -29.43 18.79
C PRO A 140 -1.24 -29.48 17.26
N GLU A 141 -2.33 -29.31 16.50
CA GLU A 141 -2.27 -29.15 15.03
C GLU A 141 -1.57 -27.86 14.57
N LEU A 142 -1.64 -26.77 15.34
CA LEU A 142 -0.97 -25.51 15.04
C LEU A 142 0.48 -25.54 15.52
N LYS A 143 0.75 -26.13 16.69
CA LYS A 143 2.10 -26.32 17.24
C LYS A 143 3.04 -27.10 16.33
N LYS A 144 2.52 -28.03 15.50
CA LYS A 144 3.32 -28.76 14.50
C LYS A 144 3.67 -27.94 13.26
N LYS A 145 2.95 -26.86 12.97
CA LYS A 145 3.13 -26.01 11.78
C LYS A 145 3.92 -24.73 12.06
N VAL A 146 3.99 -24.31 13.32
CA VAL A 146 4.75 -23.14 13.75
C VAL A 146 6.14 -23.59 14.19
N GLY A 147 7.19 -23.05 13.57
CA GLY A 147 8.57 -23.28 13.99
C GLY A 147 8.77 -22.84 15.44
N SER A 148 9.52 -23.63 16.22
CA SER A 148 9.81 -23.35 17.64
C SER A 148 10.70 -22.12 17.86
N ASP A 149 11.14 -21.49 16.77
CA ASP A 149 12.08 -20.38 16.67
C ASP A 149 11.39 -18.99 16.55
N ILE A 150 10.06 -18.93 16.60
CA ILE A 150 9.31 -17.67 16.51
C ILE A 150 8.68 -17.34 17.87
N TRP A 151 9.47 -16.71 18.75
CA TRP A 151 9.05 -15.89 19.90
C TRP A 151 10.10 -14.82 20.17
#